data_AF-A0A4W4FEK8-F1
#
_entry.id   AF-A0A4W4FEK8-F1
#
_cell.length_a   1.000
_cell.length_b   1.000
_cell.length_c   1.000
_cell.angle_alpha   90.00
_cell.angle_beta   90.00
_cell.angle_gamma   90.00
#
_symmetry.space_group_name_H-M   'P 1'
#
loop_
_entity.id
_entity.type
_entity.pdbx_description
1 polymer ?
#
loop_
_entity_poly.entity_id
_entity_poly.type
_entity_poly.pdbx_seq_one_letter_code
_entity_poly.pdbx_strand_id
1 'polypeptide(L)'
;MASGIVNVYRIPLPLVPGFPFLFLWNAPTELCQSRFAIELDLSYFQLVSSTLKLATNQSISIFYSDRFGIFPYVDKESGKHYDNGLPQLINFQKHWDLAKESIIFYIPENHPGLAVLDLEEWRPQWVRNWGSKDIYREKSIQAIMQSNLSITYEEAQTLAVMTFEKAAKKYFLKSLNLGKKLRPSREWGYYLYPDCYNYDYNLNIENYTGECPEIEKSRNDELFWLWNASTALFPSIYLEHVLQESKQGMLYARHRIQEALRVSVLPNKTHSIPVYAYIRLCFKDSEDNYLSEYDLVNTIGEAAALGASGVIAWGNMNITSSEASCTAAKRYLEKVLNPYILNVTTASQLCSEALCQAKGRCVRKAWEKGGYLHLSPQRYHICMDNTGGLLVKGHLSQEDVDWFEERFKCVCYTEEDTIPN
;
A
#
# COMPACT_ATOMS: atom_id res chain seq x y z
N MET A 1 31.09 28.84 -13.21
CA MET A 1 29.77 29.44 -13.53
C MET A 1 28.74 28.62 -12.80
N ALA A 2 28.10 29.22 -11.80
CA ALA A 2 27.03 28.59 -11.04
C ALA A 2 25.81 28.41 -11.94
N SER A 3 25.40 27.17 -12.16
CA SER A 3 24.21 26.84 -12.96
C SER A 3 23.31 25.91 -12.16
N GLY A 4 22.21 26.49 -11.66
CA GLY A 4 20.96 25.81 -11.36
C GLY A 4 21.01 24.76 -10.25
N ILE A 5 20.62 25.15 -9.04
CA ILE A 5 20.06 24.20 -8.08
C ILE A 5 18.74 23.70 -8.70
N VAL A 6 18.82 22.64 -9.51
CA VAL A 6 17.67 21.76 -9.70
C VAL A 6 17.41 21.21 -8.30
N ASN A 7 16.26 21.52 -7.70
CA ASN A 7 15.84 20.87 -6.47
C ASN A 7 15.75 19.36 -6.77
N VAL A 8 16.83 18.63 -6.51
CA VAL A 8 16.87 17.18 -6.66
C VAL A 8 16.01 16.64 -5.54
N TYR A 9 14.81 16.22 -5.90
CA TYR A 9 13.86 15.61 -5.00
C TYR A 9 14.47 14.36 -4.36
N ARG A 10 14.53 14.32 -3.01
CA ARG A 10 15.07 13.18 -2.26
C ARG A 10 13.97 12.20 -1.88
N ILE A 11 14.34 10.93 -1.75
CA ILE A 11 13.47 9.86 -1.24
C ILE A 11 13.90 9.46 0.17
N PRO A 12 13.01 8.91 1.03
CA PRO A 12 13.38 8.49 2.37
C PRO A 12 14.35 7.30 2.33
N LEU A 13 15.17 7.16 3.37
CA LEU A 13 15.99 5.96 3.59
C LEU A 13 15.11 4.70 3.58
N PRO A 14 15.64 3.56 3.09
CA PRO A 14 14.89 2.32 3.09
C PRO A 14 14.65 1.84 4.52
N LEU A 15 13.44 1.34 4.79
CA LEU A 15 13.06 0.83 6.11
C LEU A 15 13.96 -0.34 6.59
N VAL A 16 14.49 -1.13 5.64
CA VAL A 16 15.52 -2.14 5.90
C VAL A 16 16.78 -1.73 5.14
N PRO A 17 17.89 -1.41 5.84
CA PRO A 17 19.15 -1.03 5.20
C PRO A 17 19.63 -2.05 4.18
N GLY A 18 20.16 -1.58 3.05
CA GLY A 18 20.68 -2.44 1.97
C GLY A 18 19.62 -2.97 1.01
N PHE A 19 18.33 -2.67 1.22
CA PHE A 19 17.25 -3.09 0.32
C PHE A 19 16.53 -1.87 -0.29
N PRO A 20 16.86 -1.49 -1.54
CA PRO A 20 16.24 -0.34 -2.18
C PRO A 20 14.74 -0.50 -2.39
N PHE A 21 14.28 -1.73 -2.62
CA PHE A 21 12.88 -2.11 -2.78
C PHE A 21 12.55 -3.28 -1.86
N LEU A 22 11.49 -3.16 -1.07
CA LEU A 22 11.14 -4.13 -0.03
C LEU A 22 9.98 -5.04 -0.44
N PHE A 23 10.13 -6.32 -0.10
CA PHE A 23 9.06 -7.29 -0.13
C PHE A 23 8.59 -7.57 1.29
N LEU A 24 7.34 -7.25 1.57
CA LEU A 24 6.74 -7.40 2.89
C LEU A 24 5.59 -8.40 2.84
N TRP A 25 5.51 -9.28 3.84
CA TRP A 25 4.44 -10.26 3.99
C TRP A 25 3.47 -9.86 5.08
N ASN A 26 2.16 -9.82 4.77
CA ASN A 26 1.11 -9.52 5.73
C ASN A 26 -0.10 -10.47 5.58
N ALA A 27 0.05 -11.71 6.04
CA ALA A 27 -1.00 -12.73 6.00
C ALA A 27 -0.87 -13.67 7.22
N PRO A 28 -1.95 -14.36 7.64
CA PRO A 28 -1.98 -15.16 8.87
C PRO A 28 -1.45 -16.59 8.64
N THR A 29 -0.33 -16.72 7.92
CA THR A 29 0.16 -18.02 7.41
C THR A 29 0.82 -18.92 8.43
N GLU A 30 1.07 -18.43 9.65
CA GLU A 30 1.41 -19.28 10.80
C GLU A 30 0.32 -20.33 11.09
N LEU A 31 -0.91 -20.11 10.61
CA LEU A 31 -1.99 -21.08 10.69
C LEU A 31 -1.75 -22.32 9.82
N CYS A 32 -1.01 -22.20 8.72
CA CYS A 32 -0.66 -23.36 7.89
C CYS A 32 0.23 -24.35 8.67
N GLN A 33 1.22 -23.82 9.39
CA GLN A 33 2.10 -24.65 10.20
C GLN A 33 1.36 -25.24 11.41
N SER A 34 0.62 -24.41 12.17
CA SER A 34 -0.04 -24.86 13.40
C SER A 34 -1.23 -25.80 13.18
N ARG A 35 -1.93 -25.70 12.04
CA ARG A 35 -3.10 -26.55 11.75
C ARG A 35 -2.78 -27.76 10.88
N PHE A 36 -1.82 -27.63 9.96
CA PHE A 36 -1.58 -28.63 8.91
C PHE A 36 -0.13 -29.09 8.81
N ALA A 37 0.77 -28.61 9.69
CA ALA A 37 2.21 -28.88 9.62
C ALA A 37 2.84 -28.51 8.27
N ILE A 38 2.28 -27.50 7.58
CA ILE A 38 2.80 -26.96 6.33
C ILE A 38 3.52 -25.65 6.61
N GLU A 39 4.84 -25.69 6.51
CA GLU A 39 5.69 -24.50 6.58
C GLU A 39 5.78 -23.83 5.22
N LEU A 40 5.57 -22.51 5.20
CA LEU A 40 5.75 -21.65 4.04
C LEU A 40 7.12 -20.98 4.12
N ASP A 41 7.91 -21.09 3.06
CA ASP A 41 9.20 -20.41 2.98
C ASP A 41 9.01 -18.92 2.66
N LEU A 42 9.08 -18.10 3.71
CA LEU A 42 8.98 -16.64 3.64
C LEU A 42 10.34 -15.95 3.81
N SER A 43 11.45 -16.68 3.71
CA SER A 43 12.80 -16.16 3.97
C SER A 43 13.26 -15.07 3.00
N TYR A 44 12.62 -14.94 1.83
CA TYR A 44 12.90 -13.91 0.82
C TYR A 44 12.21 -12.57 1.08
N PHE A 45 11.26 -12.53 2.02
CA PHE A 45 10.61 -11.29 2.44
C PHE A 45 11.44 -10.61 3.52
N GLN A 46 11.68 -9.31 3.39
CA GLN A 46 12.48 -8.57 4.37
C GLN A 46 11.74 -8.40 5.70
N LEU A 47 10.41 -8.32 5.65
CA LEU A 47 9.56 -8.20 6.84
C LEU A 47 8.35 -9.12 6.70
N VAL A 48 8.13 -9.97 7.72
CA VAL A 48 7.00 -10.88 7.80
C VAL A 48 6.12 -10.49 8.99
N SER A 49 4.82 -10.44 8.78
CA SER A 49 3.85 -10.05 9.81
C SER A 49 2.53 -10.78 9.64
N SER A 50 1.86 -11.01 10.76
CA SER A 50 0.55 -11.66 10.79
C SER A 50 -0.59 -10.64 10.77
N THR A 51 -1.72 -11.03 10.19
CA THR A 51 -2.98 -10.27 10.24
C THR A 51 -3.93 -10.74 11.34
N LEU A 52 -3.56 -11.77 12.12
CA LEU A 52 -4.39 -12.29 13.20
C LEU A 52 -4.71 -11.19 14.22
N LYS A 53 -5.93 -11.26 14.79
CA LYS A 53 -6.41 -10.29 15.78
C LYS A 53 -5.55 -10.23 17.05
N LEU A 54 -4.89 -11.33 17.42
CA LEU A 54 -4.03 -11.40 18.60
C LEU A 54 -2.55 -11.16 18.29
N ALA A 55 -2.17 -10.96 17.02
CA ALA A 55 -0.79 -10.69 16.64
C ALA A 55 -0.40 -9.26 17.07
N THR A 56 0.57 -9.16 17.98
CA THR A 56 1.11 -7.91 18.50
C THR A 56 2.60 -7.79 18.17
N ASN A 57 3.15 -6.58 18.28
CA ASN A 57 4.56 -6.27 18.02
C ASN A 57 5.07 -6.72 16.64
N GLN A 58 4.21 -6.62 15.63
CA GLN A 58 4.53 -6.99 14.25
C GLN A 58 5.26 -5.86 13.52
N SER A 59 6.13 -6.18 12.56
CA SER A 59 6.79 -5.19 11.69
C SER A 59 5.78 -4.40 10.85
N ILE A 60 4.65 -5.00 10.53
CA ILE A 60 3.48 -4.37 9.90
C ILE A 60 2.29 -4.55 10.86
N SER A 61 1.87 -3.46 11.48
CA SER A 61 0.68 -3.46 12.33
C SER A 61 -0.49 -2.90 11.53
N ILE A 62 -1.36 -3.79 11.07
CA ILE A 62 -2.60 -3.43 10.39
C ILE A 62 -3.76 -3.34 11.41
N PHE A 63 -4.51 -2.25 11.35
CA PHE A 63 -5.65 -2.00 12.22
C PHE A 63 -6.93 -2.00 11.37
N TYR A 64 -7.69 -3.10 11.47
CA TYR A 64 -9.04 -3.17 10.90
C TYR A 64 -10.03 -2.31 11.71
N SER A 65 -11.25 -2.16 11.20
CA SER A 65 -12.34 -1.40 11.82
C SER A 65 -12.61 -1.77 13.29
N ASP A 66 -12.45 -3.04 13.66
CA ASP A 66 -12.64 -3.56 15.02
C ASP A 66 -11.37 -3.51 15.89
N ARG A 67 -10.30 -2.87 15.39
CA ARG A 67 -8.97 -2.83 16.02
C ARG A 67 -8.41 -1.43 16.24
N PHE A 68 -9.17 -0.36 15.95
CA PHE A 68 -8.70 1.02 16.15
C PHE A 68 -9.76 1.90 16.82
N GLY A 69 -9.88 1.78 18.14
CA GLY A 69 -10.87 2.53 18.90
C GLY A 69 -12.29 2.28 18.40
N ILE A 70 -13.05 3.36 18.23
CA ILE A 70 -14.41 3.33 17.66
C ILE A 70 -14.37 3.66 16.17
N PHE A 71 -14.82 2.78 15.30
CA PHE A 71 -15.03 3.09 13.89
C PHE A 71 -16.52 2.94 13.53
N PRO A 72 -17.25 4.05 13.31
CA PRO A 72 -18.68 3.99 13.07
C PRO A 72 -18.97 3.51 11.65
N TYR A 73 -19.88 2.57 11.50
CA TYR A 73 -20.32 2.11 10.19
C TYR A 73 -21.76 1.61 10.18
N VAL A 74 -22.35 1.59 8.99
CA VAL A 74 -23.67 1.00 8.76
C VAL A 74 -23.44 -0.30 8.01
N ASP A 75 -23.92 -1.40 8.58
CA ASP A 75 -23.86 -2.69 7.92
C ASP A 75 -24.73 -2.68 6.67
N LYS A 76 -24.13 -3.06 5.54
CA LYS A 76 -24.73 -2.86 4.22
C LYS A 76 -25.90 -3.81 3.95
N GLU A 77 -25.91 -4.98 4.59
CA GLU A 77 -26.94 -6.00 4.39
C GLU A 77 -28.13 -5.80 5.33
N SER A 78 -27.85 -5.60 6.61
CA SER A 78 -28.88 -5.45 7.65
C SER A 78 -29.34 -4.01 7.85
N GLY A 79 -28.58 -3.02 7.36
CA GLY A 79 -28.81 -1.60 7.64
C GLY A 79 -28.56 -1.21 9.11
N LYS A 80 -27.99 -2.13 9.91
CA LYS A 80 -27.75 -1.91 11.34
C LYS A 80 -26.63 -0.92 11.56
N HIS A 81 -26.86 0.02 12.46
CA HIS A 81 -25.86 1.01 12.87
C HIS A 81 -24.92 0.42 13.92
N TYR A 82 -23.62 0.51 13.66
CA TYR A 82 -22.56 0.22 14.63
C TYR A 82 -21.90 1.54 15.04
N ASP A 83 -21.81 1.80 16.35
CA ASP A 83 -21.31 3.05 16.92
C ASP A 83 -21.94 4.31 16.31
N ASN A 84 -23.28 4.32 16.22
CA ASN A 84 -24.10 5.35 15.59
C ASN A 84 -23.96 5.47 14.05
N GLY A 85 -23.08 4.69 13.43
CA GLY A 85 -22.99 4.49 11.98
C GLY A 85 -22.35 5.64 11.18
N LEU A 86 -22.17 6.82 11.78
CA LEU A 86 -21.66 8.01 11.10
C LEU A 86 -20.53 8.69 11.90
N PRO A 87 -19.47 9.21 11.24
CA PRO A 87 -18.34 9.86 11.91
C PRO A 87 -18.75 11.11 12.71
N GLN A 88 -19.76 11.86 12.28
CA GLN A 88 -20.25 13.04 12.99
C GLN A 88 -21.06 12.74 14.26
N LEU A 89 -21.43 11.46 14.49
CA LEU A 89 -22.26 11.04 15.62
C LEU A 89 -21.47 10.29 16.72
N ILE A 90 -20.16 10.12 16.57
CA ILE A 90 -19.36 9.40 17.58
C ILE A 90 -18.92 10.31 18.73
N ASN A 91 -18.76 9.70 19.90
CA ASN A 91 -18.03 10.32 20.99
C ASN A 91 -16.52 10.24 20.70
N PHE A 92 -15.98 11.33 20.15
CA PHE A 92 -14.57 11.41 19.80
C PHE A 92 -13.63 11.22 21.01
N GLN A 93 -13.99 11.67 22.20
CA GLN A 93 -13.12 11.50 23.37
C GLN A 93 -12.93 10.02 23.68
N LYS A 94 -14.05 9.29 23.78
CA LYS A 94 -14.04 7.83 23.98
C LYS A 94 -13.29 7.11 22.87
N HIS A 95 -13.48 7.53 21.61
CA HIS A 95 -12.73 6.99 20.48
C HIS A 95 -11.20 7.13 20.68
N TRP A 96 -10.71 8.32 21.07
CA TRP A 96 -9.27 8.54 21.24
C TRP A 96 -8.66 7.75 22.39
N ASP A 97 -9.41 7.57 23.48
CA ASP A 97 -8.97 6.77 24.62
C ASP A 97 -8.79 5.29 24.20
N LEU A 98 -9.79 4.73 23.48
CA LEU A 98 -9.72 3.35 22.98
C LEU A 98 -8.71 3.18 21.83
N ALA A 99 -8.54 4.18 20.96
CA ALA A 99 -7.54 4.15 19.90
C ALA A 99 -6.11 4.16 20.48
N LYS A 100 -5.89 4.92 21.57
CA LYS A 100 -4.61 4.90 22.31
C LYS A 100 -4.34 3.51 22.88
N GLU A 101 -5.32 2.88 23.51
CA GLU A 101 -5.19 1.51 24.03
C GLU A 101 -4.88 0.51 22.92
N SER A 102 -5.56 0.64 21.78
CA SER A 102 -5.34 -0.19 20.59
C SER A 102 -3.90 -0.07 20.08
N ILE A 103 -3.38 1.16 19.95
CA ILE A 103 -1.99 1.39 19.53
C ILE A 103 -0.99 0.77 20.50
N ILE A 104 -1.22 0.93 21.82
CA ILE A 104 -0.36 0.35 22.85
C ILE A 104 -0.37 -1.18 22.79
N PHE A 105 -1.54 -1.78 22.57
CA PHE A 105 -1.69 -3.23 22.47
C PHE A 105 -0.98 -3.81 21.24
N TYR A 106 -1.25 -3.28 20.04
CA TYR A 106 -0.71 -3.85 18.80
C TYR A 106 0.76 -3.50 18.57
N ILE A 107 1.21 -2.35 19.07
CA ILE A 107 2.59 -1.88 18.94
C ILE A 107 3.08 -1.55 20.36
N PRO A 108 3.47 -2.54 21.19
CA PRO A 108 3.93 -2.26 22.55
C PRO A 108 5.25 -1.47 22.56
N GLU A 109 6.15 -1.74 21.62
CA GLU A 109 7.48 -1.13 21.52
C GLU A 109 7.57 -0.14 20.34
N ASN A 110 8.35 0.94 20.51
CA ASN A 110 8.60 1.89 19.44
C ASN A 110 9.83 1.47 18.63
N HIS A 111 9.60 0.71 17.56
CA HIS A 111 10.63 0.31 16.59
C HIS A 111 10.22 0.66 15.16
N PRO A 112 11.17 0.73 14.20
CA PRO A 112 10.86 0.91 12.79
C PRO A 112 9.89 -0.15 12.26
N GLY A 113 8.93 0.28 11.45
CA GLY A 113 7.92 -0.58 10.86
C GLY A 113 6.75 0.21 10.29
N LEU A 114 5.78 -0.51 9.73
CA LEU A 114 4.59 0.09 9.12
C LEU A 114 3.40 0.01 10.08
N ALA A 115 2.56 1.05 10.06
CA ALA A 115 1.30 1.09 10.79
C ALA A 115 0.17 1.50 9.82
N VAL A 116 -0.69 0.52 9.50
CA VAL A 116 -1.68 0.62 8.42
C VAL A 116 -3.07 0.70 9.03
N LEU A 117 -3.76 1.83 8.84
CA LEU A 117 -5.16 1.98 9.22
C LEU A 117 -6.04 1.51 8.07
N ASP A 118 -6.72 0.40 8.25
CA ASP A 118 -7.57 -0.23 7.23
C ASP A 118 -9.06 0.00 7.56
N LEU A 119 -9.54 1.17 7.17
CA LEU A 119 -10.85 1.71 7.51
C LEU A 119 -11.65 1.97 6.23
N GLU A 120 -12.34 0.94 5.75
CA GLU A 120 -12.88 0.95 4.39
C GLU A 120 -14.35 1.32 4.28
N GLU A 121 -15.09 1.46 5.37
CA GLU A 121 -16.56 1.51 5.30
C GLU A 121 -17.10 2.78 4.63
N TRP A 122 -16.48 3.93 4.89
CA TRP A 122 -16.76 5.20 4.23
C TRP A 122 -15.48 5.89 3.76
N ARG A 123 -15.62 6.91 2.91
CA ARG A 123 -14.52 7.76 2.41
C ARG A 123 -14.64 9.15 3.03
N PRO A 124 -13.53 9.86 3.32
CA PRO A 124 -13.59 11.16 3.98
C PRO A 124 -14.13 12.28 3.09
N GLN A 125 -14.14 12.09 1.76
CA GLN A 125 -14.81 12.97 0.79
C GLN A 125 -16.22 12.45 0.53
N TRP A 126 -17.22 13.28 0.74
CA TRP A 126 -18.64 13.00 0.56
C TRP A 126 -18.92 12.39 -0.82
N VAL A 127 -18.36 12.99 -1.86
CA VAL A 127 -18.59 12.60 -3.25
C VAL A 127 -18.10 11.19 -3.59
N ARG A 128 -17.19 10.62 -2.79
CA ARG A 128 -16.65 9.26 -2.96
C ARG A 128 -17.44 8.18 -2.22
N ASN A 129 -18.50 8.56 -1.50
CA ASN A 129 -19.43 7.64 -0.86
C ASN A 129 -20.60 7.31 -1.79
N TRP A 130 -20.30 6.64 -2.90
CA TRP A 130 -21.28 6.19 -3.91
C TRP A 130 -21.44 4.66 -3.90
N GLY A 131 -22.37 4.15 -4.72
CA GLY A 131 -22.67 2.72 -4.79
C GLY A 131 -23.16 2.21 -3.42
N SER A 132 -22.58 1.12 -2.92
CA SER A 132 -22.93 0.58 -1.60
C SER A 132 -22.61 1.52 -0.42
N LYS A 133 -21.86 2.60 -0.65
CA LYS A 133 -21.54 3.63 0.36
C LYS A 133 -22.52 4.81 0.36
N ASP A 134 -23.50 4.82 -0.53
CA ASP A 134 -24.49 5.92 -0.60
C ASP A 134 -25.31 6.04 0.69
N ILE A 135 -25.46 4.93 1.42
CA ILE A 135 -26.11 4.88 2.73
C ILE A 135 -25.51 5.90 3.72
N TYR A 136 -24.21 6.21 3.64
CA TYR A 136 -23.59 7.21 4.51
C TYR A 136 -24.07 8.62 4.19
N ARG A 137 -24.37 8.92 2.91
CA ARG A 137 -24.94 10.19 2.48
C ARG A 137 -26.38 10.29 2.95
N GLU A 138 -27.19 9.27 2.68
CA GLU A 138 -28.60 9.21 3.09
C GLU A 138 -28.78 9.36 4.60
N LYS A 139 -28.04 8.55 5.39
CA LYS A 139 -28.13 8.57 6.85
C LYS A 139 -27.64 9.89 7.43
N SER A 140 -26.65 10.53 6.82
CA SER A 140 -26.20 11.86 7.25
C SER A 140 -27.29 12.92 7.07
N ILE A 141 -28.01 12.91 5.94
CA ILE A 141 -29.13 13.82 5.70
C ILE A 141 -30.27 13.55 6.69
N GLN A 142 -30.63 12.28 6.88
CA GLN A 142 -31.67 11.88 7.83
C GLN A 142 -31.36 12.32 9.26
N ALA A 143 -30.10 12.18 9.71
CA ALA A 143 -29.68 12.62 11.04
C ALA A 143 -29.87 14.13 11.24
N ILE A 144 -29.58 14.94 10.21
CA ILE A 144 -29.82 16.39 10.27
C ILE A 144 -31.32 16.71 10.34
N MET A 145 -32.13 16.12 9.46
CA MET A 145 -33.58 16.34 9.45
C MET A 145 -34.26 15.91 10.75
N GLN A 146 -33.81 14.81 11.36
CA GLN A 146 -34.33 14.35 12.66
C GLN A 146 -33.97 15.30 13.80
N SER A 147 -32.83 15.98 13.71
CA SER A 147 -32.40 16.97 14.71
C SER A 147 -33.09 18.34 14.56
N ASN A 148 -33.63 18.64 13.38
CA ASN A 148 -34.32 19.89 13.08
C ASN A 148 -35.49 19.65 12.11
N LEU A 149 -36.70 19.52 12.63
CA LEU A 149 -37.90 19.19 11.83
C LEU A 149 -38.36 20.33 10.89
N SER A 150 -37.83 21.54 11.04
CA SER A 150 -38.19 22.70 10.21
C SER A 150 -37.23 22.94 9.04
N ILE A 151 -36.13 22.18 8.95
CA ILE A 151 -35.14 22.34 7.88
C ILE A 151 -35.67 21.78 6.56
N THR A 152 -35.36 22.44 5.45
CA THR A 152 -35.63 21.87 4.12
C THR A 152 -34.65 20.74 3.79
N TYR A 153 -35.01 19.88 2.83
CA TYR A 153 -34.13 18.80 2.39
C TYR A 153 -32.80 19.34 1.81
N GLU A 154 -32.83 20.43 1.03
CA GLU A 154 -31.65 21.02 0.41
C GLU A 154 -30.67 21.61 1.44
N GLU A 155 -31.20 22.30 2.44
CA GLU A 155 -30.41 22.79 3.58
C GLU A 155 -29.83 21.62 4.40
N ALA A 156 -30.63 20.57 4.63
CA ALA A 156 -30.17 19.37 5.33
C ALA A 156 -29.04 18.66 4.57
N GLN A 157 -29.14 18.57 3.24
CA GLN A 157 -28.11 18.00 2.38
C GLN A 157 -26.81 18.80 2.46
N THR A 158 -26.89 20.12 2.38
CA THR A 158 -25.73 21.01 2.50
C THR A 158 -25.04 20.83 3.86
N LEU A 159 -25.82 20.81 4.94
CA LEU A 159 -25.29 20.63 6.29
C LEU A 159 -24.74 19.20 6.51
N ALA A 160 -25.35 18.19 5.92
CA ALA A 160 -24.88 16.81 5.98
C ALA A 160 -23.49 16.65 5.35
N VAL A 161 -23.25 17.26 4.18
CA VAL A 161 -21.92 17.27 3.53
C VAL A 161 -20.88 17.88 4.47
N MET A 162 -21.15 19.09 4.96
CA MET A 162 -20.22 19.83 5.81
C MET A 162 -19.90 19.08 7.13
N THR A 163 -20.92 18.53 7.79
CA THR A 163 -20.74 17.85 9.08
C THR A 163 -20.04 16.52 8.93
N PHE A 164 -20.39 15.73 7.90
CA PHE A 164 -19.75 14.46 7.60
C PHE A 164 -18.26 14.65 7.28
N GLU A 165 -17.91 15.51 6.31
CA GLU A 165 -16.52 15.68 5.89
C GLU A 165 -15.66 16.29 7.01
N LYS A 166 -16.22 17.23 7.80
CA LYS A 166 -15.54 17.78 8.99
C LYS A 166 -15.21 16.70 10.00
N ALA A 167 -16.16 15.80 10.28
CA ALA A 167 -15.97 14.71 11.22
C ALA A 167 -15.00 13.65 10.69
N ALA A 168 -15.12 13.28 9.42
CA ALA A 168 -14.24 12.32 8.76
C ALA A 168 -12.79 12.83 8.69
N LYS A 169 -12.58 14.09 8.29
CA LYS A 169 -11.26 14.73 8.31
C LYS A 169 -10.67 14.79 9.71
N LYS A 170 -11.47 15.15 10.72
CA LYS A 170 -11.04 15.13 12.13
C LYS A 170 -10.62 13.72 12.56
N TYR A 171 -11.38 12.70 12.17
CA TYR A 171 -11.07 11.31 12.46
C TYR A 171 -9.71 10.95 11.86
N PHE A 172 -9.57 11.06 10.54
CA PHE A 172 -8.36 10.63 9.81
C PHE A 172 -7.10 11.35 10.30
N LEU A 173 -7.17 12.68 10.41
CA LEU A 173 -6.02 13.49 10.81
C LEU A 173 -5.56 13.20 12.25
N LYS A 174 -6.51 13.07 13.17
CA LYS A 174 -6.17 12.81 14.58
C LYS A 174 -5.68 11.38 14.82
N SER A 175 -6.18 10.39 14.08
CA SER A 175 -5.66 9.02 14.14
C SER A 175 -4.18 8.95 13.76
N LEU A 176 -3.78 9.57 12.64
CA LEU A 176 -2.37 9.64 12.23
C LEU A 176 -1.51 10.39 13.25
N ASN A 177 -2.00 11.52 13.76
CA ASN A 177 -1.25 12.30 14.75
C ASN A 177 -1.11 11.57 16.09
N LEU A 178 -2.14 10.84 16.53
CA LEU A 178 -2.07 10.00 17.72
C LEU A 178 -1.07 8.86 17.54
N GLY A 179 -1.14 8.17 16.39
CA GLY A 179 -0.18 7.12 16.01
C GLY A 179 1.26 7.62 16.05
N LYS A 180 1.57 8.70 15.31
CA LYS A 180 2.92 9.29 15.28
C LYS A 180 3.39 9.78 16.65
N LYS A 181 2.48 10.32 17.49
CA LYS A 181 2.84 10.76 18.84
C LYS A 181 3.24 9.58 19.73
N LEU A 182 2.54 8.46 19.63
CA LEU A 182 2.81 7.28 20.46
C LEU A 182 3.94 6.43 19.91
N ARG A 183 4.06 6.32 18.58
CA ARG A 183 5.02 5.48 17.85
C ARG A 183 5.66 6.28 16.71
N PRO A 184 6.56 7.23 17.04
CA PRO A 184 7.19 8.09 16.03
C PRO A 184 8.13 7.36 15.08
N SER A 185 8.62 6.17 15.44
CA SER A 185 9.45 5.35 14.56
C SER A 185 8.65 4.52 13.56
N ARG A 186 7.31 4.54 13.64
CA ARG A 186 6.43 3.84 12.69
C ARG A 186 6.01 4.75 11.55
N GLU A 187 5.94 4.19 10.36
CA GLU A 187 5.38 4.86 9.18
C GLU A 187 3.87 4.61 9.11
N TRP A 188 3.10 5.63 9.48
CA TRP A 188 1.64 5.66 9.49
C TRP A 188 1.02 6.09 8.16
N GLY A 189 -0.06 5.41 7.80
CA GLY A 189 -0.90 5.73 6.63
C GLY A 189 -2.20 4.92 6.63
N TYR A 190 -3.07 5.24 5.67
CA TYR A 190 -4.33 4.54 5.46
C TYR A 190 -4.21 3.58 4.27
N TYR A 191 -4.67 2.34 4.43
CA TYR A 191 -4.84 1.42 3.31
C TYR A 191 -5.77 2.03 2.26
N LEU A 192 -5.50 1.71 0.99
CA LEU A 192 -6.15 2.18 -0.23
C LEU A 192 -5.79 3.62 -0.66
N TYR A 193 -5.09 4.41 0.16
CA TYR A 193 -4.85 5.82 -0.17
C TYR A 193 -3.45 6.08 -0.77
N PRO A 194 -3.37 6.82 -1.91
CA PRO A 194 -4.51 7.28 -2.73
C PRO A 194 -5.13 6.15 -3.56
N ASP A 195 -6.40 6.33 -3.92
CA ASP A 195 -7.03 5.56 -4.98
C ASP A 195 -7.04 6.39 -6.26
N CYS A 196 -6.77 5.72 -7.38
CA CYS A 196 -6.74 6.27 -8.74
C CYS A 196 -8.12 6.24 -9.40
N TYR A 197 -9.02 5.35 -8.94
CA TYR A 197 -10.35 5.14 -9.50
C TYR A 197 -10.39 4.82 -11.01
N ASN A 198 -9.32 4.22 -11.54
CA ASN A 198 -9.15 3.77 -12.93
C ASN A 198 -9.80 2.39 -13.19
N TYR A 199 -11.06 2.24 -12.79
CA TYR A 199 -11.82 0.98 -12.86
C TYR A 199 -12.67 0.82 -14.14
N ASP A 200 -12.52 1.75 -15.09
CA ASP A 200 -13.28 1.83 -16.35
C ASP A 200 -12.93 0.74 -17.36
N TYR A 201 -11.93 -0.10 -17.07
CA TYR A 201 -11.69 -1.36 -17.79
C TYR A 201 -12.93 -2.28 -17.77
N ASN A 202 -13.78 -2.18 -16.75
CA ASN A 202 -15.05 -2.91 -16.66
C ASN A 202 -16.11 -2.40 -17.66
N LEU A 203 -15.90 -1.20 -18.23
CA LEU A 203 -16.80 -0.59 -19.21
C LEU A 203 -16.26 -0.78 -20.64
N ASN A 204 -14.96 -0.58 -20.84
CA ASN A 204 -14.31 -0.72 -22.14
C ASN A 204 -12.83 -1.09 -22.00
N ILE A 205 -12.52 -2.39 -22.07
CA ILE A 205 -11.15 -2.91 -21.96
C ILE A 205 -10.27 -2.58 -23.19
N GLU A 206 -10.86 -2.41 -24.37
CA GLU A 206 -10.12 -2.18 -25.62
C GLU A 206 -9.46 -0.80 -25.65
N ASN A 207 -10.17 0.21 -25.14
CA ASN A 207 -9.69 1.60 -25.08
C ASN A 207 -9.13 2.00 -23.70
N TYR A 208 -8.96 1.04 -22.79
CA TYR A 208 -8.50 1.31 -21.44
C TYR A 208 -7.04 1.81 -21.42
N THR A 209 -6.84 3.02 -20.90
CA THR A 209 -5.50 3.64 -20.79
C THR A 209 -4.84 3.40 -19.44
N GLY A 210 -5.62 3.05 -18.42
CA GLY A 210 -5.18 2.96 -17.03
C GLY A 210 -5.09 4.30 -16.30
N GLU A 211 -5.22 5.43 -16.98
CA GLU A 211 -5.06 6.74 -16.37
C GLU A 211 -6.07 6.99 -15.25
N CYS A 212 -5.61 7.62 -14.16
CA CYS A 212 -6.54 8.15 -13.16
C CYS A 212 -7.33 9.29 -13.80
N PRO A 213 -8.67 9.30 -13.71
CA PRO A 213 -9.47 10.41 -14.23
C PRO A 213 -8.99 11.75 -13.63
N GLU A 214 -8.96 12.82 -14.42
CA GLU A 214 -8.47 14.13 -13.97
C GLU A 214 -9.24 14.70 -12.76
N ILE A 215 -10.54 14.41 -12.69
CA ILE A 215 -11.36 14.75 -11.52
C ILE A 215 -10.89 14.00 -10.25
N GLU A 216 -10.37 12.78 -10.38
CA GLU A 216 -9.90 11.99 -9.25
C GLU A 216 -8.52 12.43 -8.78
N LYS A 217 -7.65 12.87 -9.70
CA LYS A 217 -6.40 13.58 -9.35
C LYS A 217 -6.70 14.86 -8.58
N SER A 218 -7.67 15.65 -9.05
CA SER A 218 -8.11 16.89 -8.38
C SER A 218 -8.69 16.62 -6.99
N ARG A 219 -9.52 15.58 -6.84
CA ARG A 219 -10.02 15.12 -5.53
C ARG A 219 -8.90 14.62 -4.63
N ASN A 220 -7.87 13.98 -5.18
CA ASN A 220 -6.70 13.60 -4.39
C ASN A 220 -5.90 14.84 -3.96
N ASP A 221 -5.85 15.92 -4.75
CA ASP A 221 -5.22 17.17 -4.32
C ASP A 221 -5.95 17.84 -3.14
N GLU A 222 -7.28 17.77 -3.11
CA GLU A 222 -8.10 18.23 -1.97
C GLU A 222 -7.80 17.45 -0.67
N LEU A 223 -7.29 16.22 -0.79
CA LEU A 223 -6.80 15.41 0.33
C LEU A 223 -5.37 15.78 0.76
N PHE A 224 -4.82 16.93 0.37
CA PHE A 224 -3.51 17.43 0.82
C PHE A 224 -3.28 17.28 2.33
N TRP A 225 -4.33 17.53 3.14
CA TRP A 225 -4.27 17.40 4.59
C TRP A 225 -3.96 15.97 5.07
N LEU A 226 -4.36 14.95 4.30
CA LEU A 226 -4.07 13.55 4.56
C LEU A 226 -2.61 13.25 4.23
N TRP A 227 -2.16 13.62 3.02
CA TRP A 227 -0.77 13.42 2.58
C TRP A 227 0.22 14.09 3.52
N ASN A 228 -0.06 15.34 3.91
CA ASN A 228 0.81 16.07 4.83
C ASN A 228 0.93 15.38 6.20
N ALA A 229 -0.15 14.74 6.67
CA ALA A 229 -0.17 14.02 7.93
C ALA A 229 0.44 12.61 7.86
N SER A 230 0.39 11.97 6.69
CA SER A 230 0.94 10.63 6.46
C SER A 230 2.47 10.59 6.49
N THR A 231 2.98 9.43 6.85
CA THR A 231 4.41 9.06 6.83
C THR A 231 4.68 7.82 5.97
N ALA A 232 3.64 7.16 5.46
CA ALA A 232 3.68 6.20 4.35
C ALA A 232 2.37 6.27 3.55
N LEU A 233 2.40 5.86 2.28
CA LEU A 233 1.22 5.69 1.42
C LEU A 233 1.02 4.21 1.07
N PHE A 234 -0.23 3.76 1.05
CA PHE A 234 -0.60 2.35 0.89
C PHE A 234 -1.65 2.17 -0.23
N PRO A 235 -1.33 2.50 -1.49
CA PRO A 235 -2.25 2.24 -2.60
C PRO A 235 -2.45 0.73 -2.77
N SER A 236 -3.67 0.31 -3.07
CA SER A 236 -3.94 -1.08 -3.49
C SER A 236 -3.74 -1.22 -4.99
N ILE A 237 -3.00 -2.23 -5.44
CA ILE A 237 -2.83 -2.59 -6.87
C ILE A 237 -3.35 -3.98 -7.17
N TYR A 238 -4.38 -4.43 -6.44
CA TYR A 238 -4.99 -5.75 -6.65
C TYR A 238 -5.58 -5.84 -8.06
N LEU A 239 -5.21 -6.89 -8.79
CA LEU A 239 -5.73 -7.18 -10.12
C LEU A 239 -7.04 -7.98 -10.02
N GLU A 240 -8.00 -7.66 -10.87
CA GLU A 240 -9.17 -8.53 -11.14
C GLU A 240 -8.85 -9.46 -12.31
N HIS A 241 -9.51 -10.62 -12.38
CA HIS A 241 -9.23 -11.65 -13.38
C HIS A 241 -9.34 -11.14 -14.83
N VAL A 242 -10.20 -10.15 -15.09
CA VAL A 242 -10.33 -9.52 -16.42
C VAL A 242 -9.03 -8.86 -16.90
N LEU A 243 -8.10 -8.54 -15.98
CA LEU A 243 -6.80 -7.93 -16.28
C LEU A 243 -5.66 -8.96 -16.39
N GLN A 244 -5.94 -10.25 -16.19
CA GLN A 244 -4.95 -11.32 -16.21
C GLN A 244 -4.08 -11.27 -17.48
N GLU A 245 -2.77 -11.36 -17.28
CA GLU A 245 -1.74 -11.47 -18.31
C GLU A 245 -1.87 -10.44 -19.44
N SER A 246 -2.32 -9.23 -19.10
CA SER A 246 -2.66 -8.20 -20.08
C SER A 246 -1.85 -6.91 -19.92
N LYS A 247 -1.70 -6.18 -21.03
CA LYS A 247 -1.17 -4.81 -21.02
C LYS A 247 -2.05 -3.89 -20.16
N GLN A 248 -3.36 -4.13 -20.11
CA GLN A 248 -4.31 -3.38 -19.30
C GLN A 248 -4.04 -3.58 -17.81
N GLY A 249 -3.69 -4.79 -17.35
CA GLY A 249 -3.25 -5.04 -15.98
C GLY A 249 -1.99 -4.26 -15.60
N MET A 250 -1.00 -4.20 -16.50
CA MET A 250 0.18 -3.35 -16.36
C MET A 250 -0.20 -1.86 -16.25
N LEU A 251 -1.06 -1.36 -17.14
CA LEU A 251 -1.50 0.04 -17.15
C LEU A 251 -2.28 0.40 -15.88
N TYR A 252 -3.13 -0.51 -15.39
CA TYR A 252 -3.88 -0.35 -14.15
C TYR A 252 -2.95 -0.15 -12.95
N ALA A 253 -1.97 -1.04 -12.76
CA ALA A 253 -1.03 -0.96 -11.64
C ALA A 253 -0.12 0.27 -11.77
N ARG A 254 0.44 0.51 -12.96
CA ARG A 254 1.33 1.64 -13.27
C ARG A 254 0.75 2.97 -12.82
N HIS A 255 -0.48 3.29 -13.24
CA HIS A 255 -1.08 4.59 -12.94
C HIS A 255 -1.45 4.76 -11.47
N ARG A 256 -1.79 3.67 -10.77
CA ARG A 256 -2.03 3.68 -9.31
C ARG A 256 -0.74 3.98 -8.55
N ILE A 257 0.37 3.40 -8.97
CA ILE A 257 1.70 3.70 -8.43
C ILE A 257 2.10 5.15 -8.76
N GLN A 258 1.89 5.61 -10.00
CA GLN A 258 2.17 6.99 -10.40
C GLN A 258 1.38 8.00 -9.58
N GLU A 259 0.09 7.76 -9.32
CA GLU A 259 -0.71 8.67 -8.51
C GLU A 259 -0.23 8.70 -7.05
N ALA A 260 0.14 7.55 -6.48
CA ALA A 260 0.76 7.49 -5.15
C ALA A 260 2.07 8.28 -5.09
N LEU A 261 2.94 8.13 -6.09
CA LEU A 261 4.19 8.89 -6.19
C LEU A 261 3.91 10.39 -6.38
N ARG A 262 2.93 10.77 -7.20
CA ARG A 262 2.53 12.17 -7.41
C ARG A 262 2.07 12.82 -6.11
N VAL A 263 1.15 12.19 -5.37
CA VAL A 263 0.67 12.78 -4.11
C VAL A 263 1.72 12.74 -2.99
N SER A 264 2.69 11.81 -3.05
CA SER A 264 3.78 11.70 -2.06
C SER A 264 4.66 12.95 -1.99
N VAL A 265 4.73 13.72 -3.08
CA VAL A 265 5.56 14.93 -3.18
C VAL A 265 4.80 16.21 -2.85
N LEU A 266 3.47 16.18 -2.85
CA LEU A 266 2.63 17.39 -2.65
C LEU A 266 2.91 18.12 -1.34
N PRO A 267 3.14 17.45 -0.19
CA PRO A 267 3.47 18.13 1.06
C PRO A 267 4.75 18.97 1.02
N ASN A 268 5.55 18.86 -0.05
CA ASN A 268 6.80 19.60 -0.26
C ASN A 268 7.75 19.51 0.96
N LYS A 269 7.85 18.29 1.51
CA LYS A 269 8.78 17.95 2.58
C LYS A 269 10.20 17.82 2.01
N THR A 270 11.19 17.67 2.90
CA THR A 270 12.60 17.40 2.51
C THR A 270 12.75 16.11 1.67
N HIS A 271 11.77 15.20 1.75
CA HIS A 271 11.68 13.98 0.96
C HIS A 271 10.24 13.53 0.68
N SER A 272 10.05 12.55 -0.22
CA SER A 272 8.75 11.90 -0.42
C SER A 272 8.28 11.09 0.76
N ILE A 273 6.96 10.97 0.83
CA ILE A 273 6.34 9.91 1.59
C ILE A 273 6.67 8.57 0.89
N PRO A 274 7.23 7.57 1.59
CA PRO A 274 7.47 6.26 1.01
C PRO A 274 6.14 5.60 0.59
N VAL A 275 6.16 4.92 -0.55
CA VAL A 275 4.99 4.23 -1.13
C VAL A 275 5.18 2.73 -0.99
N TYR A 276 4.26 2.04 -0.31
CA TYR A 276 4.23 0.58 -0.22
C TYR A 276 2.93 0.08 -0.81
N ALA A 277 2.99 -0.46 -2.03
CA ALA A 277 1.79 -0.89 -2.73
C ALA A 277 1.27 -2.23 -2.17
N TYR A 278 0.01 -2.28 -1.81
CA TYR A 278 -0.66 -3.51 -1.40
C TYR A 278 -0.95 -4.39 -2.62
N ILE A 279 -0.53 -5.65 -2.56
CA ILE A 279 -0.78 -6.68 -3.58
C ILE A 279 -1.45 -7.92 -2.94
N ARG A 280 -2.38 -8.55 -3.66
CA ARG A 280 -2.83 -9.92 -3.37
C ARG A 280 -2.08 -10.89 -4.26
N LEU A 281 -1.78 -12.07 -3.74
CA LEU A 281 -1.15 -13.14 -4.54
C LEU A 281 -2.14 -13.86 -5.45
N CYS A 282 -3.44 -13.73 -5.19
CA CYS A 282 -4.52 -14.15 -6.07
C CYS A 282 -5.23 -12.94 -6.66
N PHE A 283 -5.95 -13.13 -7.75
CA PHE A 283 -6.84 -12.10 -8.27
C PHE A 283 -7.87 -11.66 -7.21
N LYS A 284 -8.25 -10.38 -7.22
CA LYS A 284 -9.15 -9.77 -6.23
C LYS A 284 -10.50 -10.48 -6.13
N ASP A 285 -10.99 -10.97 -7.25
CA ASP A 285 -12.25 -11.67 -7.47
C ASP A 285 -12.10 -13.20 -7.48
N SER A 286 -10.96 -13.72 -6.99
CA SER A 286 -10.70 -15.15 -6.82
C SER A 286 -9.97 -15.43 -5.49
N GLU A 287 -10.13 -16.63 -4.95
CA GLU A 287 -9.46 -17.04 -3.71
C GLU A 287 -8.31 -18.02 -3.95
N ASP A 288 -8.22 -18.63 -5.13
CA ASP A 288 -7.29 -19.71 -5.47
C ASP A 288 -6.58 -19.52 -6.83
N ASN A 289 -6.97 -18.54 -7.63
CA ASN A 289 -6.27 -18.20 -8.87
C ASN A 289 -5.10 -17.24 -8.58
N TYR A 290 -3.91 -17.81 -8.42
CA TYR A 290 -2.67 -17.08 -8.17
C TYR A 290 -2.20 -16.31 -9.40
N LEU A 291 -1.63 -15.12 -9.17
CA LEU A 291 -1.01 -14.30 -10.21
C LEU A 291 0.11 -15.07 -10.91
N SER A 292 0.21 -14.99 -12.24
CA SER A 292 1.36 -15.58 -12.94
C SER A 292 2.59 -14.69 -12.79
N GLU A 293 3.77 -15.17 -13.21
CA GLU A 293 4.97 -14.31 -13.27
C GLU A 293 4.72 -13.06 -14.12
N TYR A 294 3.93 -13.17 -15.20
CA TYR A 294 3.56 -12.02 -16.04
C TYR A 294 2.76 -10.98 -15.25
N ASP A 295 1.82 -11.41 -14.43
CA ASP A 295 1.05 -10.51 -13.56
C ASP A 295 1.91 -9.89 -12.45
N LEU A 296 2.89 -10.65 -11.92
CA LEU A 296 3.88 -10.13 -10.97
C LEU A 296 4.79 -9.08 -11.60
N VAL A 297 5.16 -9.23 -12.88
CA VAL A 297 5.88 -8.21 -13.66
C VAL A 297 5.03 -6.95 -13.81
N ASN A 298 3.75 -7.12 -14.14
CA ASN A 298 2.81 -6.01 -14.31
C ASN A 298 2.47 -5.26 -13.02
N THR A 299 2.71 -5.85 -11.87
CA THR A 299 2.41 -5.27 -10.55
C THR A 299 3.68 -4.89 -9.79
N ILE A 300 4.37 -5.87 -9.22
CA ILE A 300 5.60 -5.71 -8.45
C ILE A 300 6.71 -5.12 -9.32
N GLY A 301 6.86 -5.61 -10.56
CA GLY A 301 7.87 -5.12 -11.49
C GLY A 301 7.68 -3.63 -11.81
N GLU A 302 6.43 -3.22 -12.06
CA GLU A 302 6.07 -1.80 -12.20
C GLU A 302 6.35 -1.01 -10.91
N ALA A 303 5.97 -1.51 -9.73
CA ALA A 303 6.22 -0.84 -8.46
C ALA A 303 7.72 -0.57 -8.23
N ALA A 304 8.56 -1.58 -8.43
CA ALA A 304 10.01 -1.47 -8.27
C ALA A 304 10.61 -0.48 -9.28
N ALA A 305 10.24 -0.61 -10.57
CA ALA A 305 10.81 0.21 -11.62
C ALA A 305 10.39 1.69 -11.53
N LEU A 306 9.19 1.99 -11.05
CA LEU A 306 8.68 3.35 -10.88
C LEU A 306 9.18 4.04 -9.61
N GLY A 307 9.85 3.31 -8.72
CA GLY A 307 10.47 3.89 -7.52
C GLY A 307 9.62 3.82 -6.26
N ALA A 308 8.64 2.92 -6.16
CA ALA A 308 7.98 2.63 -4.90
C ALA A 308 8.99 2.09 -3.87
N SER A 309 8.70 2.23 -2.57
CA SER A 309 9.57 1.71 -1.50
C SER A 309 9.45 0.20 -1.30
N GLY A 310 8.32 -0.38 -1.69
CA GLY A 310 8.13 -1.81 -1.62
C GLY A 310 6.71 -2.22 -1.97
N VAL A 311 6.44 -3.50 -1.78
CA VAL A 311 5.11 -4.11 -1.89
C VAL A 311 4.75 -4.89 -0.63
N ILE A 312 3.48 -4.85 -0.25
CA ILE A 312 2.94 -5.61 0.88
C ILE A 312 2.02 -6.69 0.32
N ALA A 313 2.48 -7.94 0.35
CA ALA A 313 1.69 -9.11 0.00
C ALA A 313 0.70 -9.40 1.12
N TRP A 314 -0.57 -9.07 0.89
CA TRP A 314 -1.64 -9.27 1.86
C TRP A 314 -2.44 -10.54 1.57
N GLY A 315 -2.81 -11.25 2.63
CA GLY A 315 -3.66 -12.44 2.57
C GLY A 315 -4.73 -12.42 3.66
N ASN A 316 -5.95 -12.79 3.28
CA ASN A 316 -7.06 -13.03 4.20
C ASN A 316 -6.95 -14.42 4.85
N MET A 317 -7.96 -14.81 5.62
CA MET A 317 -7.99 -16.15 6.24
C MET A 317 -8.08 -17.31 5.23
N ASN A 318 -8.53 -17.06 4.00
CA ASN A 318 -8.80 -18.12 3.01
C ASN A 318 -7.52 -18.83 2.57
N ILE A 319 -6.37 -18.13 2.52
CA ILE A 319 -5.06 -18.75 2.25
C ILE A 319 -4.70 -19.86 3.26
N THR A 320 -5.31 -19.83 4.44
CA THR A 320 -5.08 -20.78 5.55
C THR A 320 -6.33 -21.60 5.93
N SER A 321 -7.35 -21.61 5.07
CA SER A 321 -8.64 -22.24 5.36
C SER A 321 -8.58 -23.77 5.37
N SER A 322 -7.66 -24.36 4.60
CA SER A 322 -7.52 -25.80 4.46
C SER A 322 -6.08 -26.23 4.19
N GLU A 323 -5.80 -27.51 4.37
CA GLU A 323 -4.52 -28.13 3.98
C GLU A 323 -4.23 -27.92 2.48
N ALA A 324 -5.26 -27.99 1.64
CA ALA A 324 -5.14 -27.75 0.20
C ALA A 324 -4.75 -26.30 -0.11
N SER A 325 -5.35 -25.31 0.57
CA SER A 325 -5.02 -23.89 0.42
C SER A 325 -3.57 -23.61 0.83
N CYS A 326 -3.14 -24.17 1.97
CA CYS A 326 -1.76 -24.04 2.44
C CYS A 326 -0.75 -24.72 1.50
N THR A 327 -1.10 -25.90 0.96
CA THR A 327 -0.27 -26.61 -0.02
C THR A 327 -0.15 -25.82 -1.32
N ALA A 328 -1.24 -25.22 -1.79
CA ALA A 328 -1.24 -24.36 -2.97
C ALA A 328 -0.38 -23.11 -2.75
N ALA A 329 -0.52 -22.44 -1.61
CA ALA A 329 0.30 -21.30 -1.24
C ALA A 329 1.80 -21.65 -1.18
N LYS A 330 2.15 -22.78 -0.55
CA LYS A 330 3.51 -23.30 -0.50
C LYS A 330 4.09 -23.51 -1.91
N ARG A 331 3.36 -24.22 -2.76
CA ARG A 331 3.78 -24.49 -4.14
C ARG A 331 3.96 -23.18 -4.92
N TYR A 332 3.05 -22.23 -4.77
CA TYR A 332 3.13 -20.94 -5.45
C TYR A 332 4.35 -20.13 -5.02
N LEU A 333 4.62 -20.08 -3.70
CA LEU A 333 5.82 -19.45 -3.15
C LEU A 333 7.09 -20.06 -3.74
N GLU A 334 7.23 -21.38 -3.65
CA GLU A 334 8.44 -22.09 -4.09
C GLU A 334 8.67 -22.02 -5.60
N LYS A 335 7.61 -22.07 -6.41
CA LYS A 335 7.72 -22.20 -7.87
C LYS A 335 7.68 -20.88 -8.63
N VAL A 336 7.04 -19.85 -8.08
CA VAL A 336 6.80 -18.60 -8.80
C VAL A 336 7.31 -17.42 -7.99
N LEU A 337 6.78 -17.21 -6.78
CA LEU A 337 7.00 -15.94 -6.08
C LEU A 337 8.42 -15.79 -5.54
N ASN A 338 8.97 -16.79 -4.86
CA ASN A 338 10.30 -16.70 -4.24
C ASN A 338 11.42 -16.49 -5.28
N PRO A 339 11.46 -17.23 -6.42
CA PRO A 339 12.39 -16.92 -7.51
C PRO A 339 12.24 -15.50 -8.04
N TYR A 340 11.00 -15.03 -8.21
CA TYR A 340 10.73 -13.69 -8.71
C TYR A 340 11.13 -12.57 -7.73
N ILE A 341 10.89 -12.76 -6.42
CA ILE A 341 11.36 -11.85 -5.37
C ILE A 341 12.88 -11.74 -5.40
N LEU A 342 13.58 -12.87 -5.46
CA LEU A 342 15.04 -12.89 -5.50
C LEU A 342 15.58 -12.17 -6.74
N ASN A 343 14.91 -12.35 -7.89
CA ASN A 343 15.23 -11.66 -9.14
C ASN A 343 15.16 -10.12 -8.97
N VAL A 344 14.00 -9.61 -8.57
CA VAL A 344 13.76 -8.17 -8.43
C VAL A 344 14.64 -7.55 -7.34
N THR A 345 14.77 -8.23 -6.20
CA THR A 345 15.57 -7.74 -5.06
C THR A 345 17.02 -7.55 -5.47
N THR A 346 17.62 -8.59 -6.06
CA THR A 346 19.02 -8.55 -6.49
C THR A 346 19.24 -7.49 -7.58
N ALA A 347 18.36 -7.42 -8.58
CA ALA A 347 18.46 -6.41 -9.64
C ALA A 347 18.36 -4.97 -9.10
N SER A 348 17.48 -4.75 -8.11
CA SER A 348 17.33 -3.43 -7.48
C SER A 348 18.56 -3.02 -6.68
N GLN A 349 19.21 -3.97 -5.99
CA GLN A 349 20.45 -3.75 -5.25
C GLN A 349 21.61 -3.45 -6.20
N LEU A 350 21.80 -4.27 -7.23
CA LEU A 350 22.83 -4.09 -8.24
C LEU A 350 22.70 -2.73 -8.95
N CYS A 351 21.48 -2.33 -9.30
CA CYS A 351 21.25 -1.02 -9.90
C CYS A 351 21.57 0.13 -8.93
N SER A 352 21.18 -0.01 -7.65
CA SER A 352 21.51 0.99 -6.62
C SER A 352 23.02 1.11 -6.41
N GLU A 353 23.75 0.00 -6.37
CA GLU A 353 25.20 -0.02 -6.28
C GLU A 353 25.84 0.67 -7.50
N ALA A 354 25.43 0.27 -8.70
CA ALA A 354 26.00 0.75 -9.95
C ALA A 354 25.70 2.24 -10.22
N LEU A 355 24.44 2.66 -10.11
CA LEU A 355 24.02 4.01 -10.51
C LEU A 355 23.93 5.00 -9.35
N CYS A 356 23.76 4.51 -8.12
CA CYS A 356 23.52 5.33 -6.94
C CYS A 356 24.61 5.22 -5.86
N GLN A 357 25.65 4.40 -6.06
CA GLN A 357 26.66 4.11 -5.04
C GLN A 357 26.01 3.63 -3.72
N ALA A 358 24.94 2.84 -3.82
CA ALA A 358 24.10 2.37 -2.71
C ALA A 358 23.43 3.50 -1.88
N LYS A 359 23.39 4.74 -2.39
CA LYS A 359 22.80 5.91 -1.72
C LYS A 359 21.50 6.40 -2.38
N GLY A 360 20.82 5.54 -3.12
CA GLY A 360 19.56 5.88 -3.78
C GLY A 360 18.88 4.68 -4.42
N ARG A 361 17.71 4.94 -5.01
CA ARG A 361 16.93 3.95 -5.76
C ARG A 361 17.01 4.26 -7.25
N CYS A 362 17.12 3.21 -8.06
CA CYS A 362 16.93 3.33 -9.50
C CYS A 362 15.46 3.52 -9.83
N VAL A 363 15.16 4.57 -10.60
CA VAL A 363 13.80 4.88 -11.07
C VAL A 363 13.82 4.99 -12.59
N ARG A 364 12.84 4.39 -13.25
CA ARG A 364 12.70 4.41 -14.71
C ARG A 364 12.68 5.86 -15.21
N LYS A 365 13.50 6.17 -16.21
CA LYS A 365 13.61 7.53 -16.78
C LYS A 365 12.32 7.97 -17.47
N ALA A 366 11.73 7.07 -18.24
CA ALA A 366 10.48 7.24 -18.96
C ALA A 366 9.45 6.28 -18.37
N TRP A 367 8.60 6.78 -17.46
CA TRP A 367 7.67 5.97 -16.67
C TRP A 367 6.65 5.22 -17.55
N GLU A 368 6.34 5.77 -18.72
CA GLU A 368 5.40 5.22 -19.70
C GLU A 368 5.98 4.06 -20.52
N LYS A 369 7.32 3.96 -20.61
CA LYS A 369 8.00 2.89 -21.35
C LYS A 369 8.16 1.64 -20.49
N GLY A 370 8.43 0.50 -21.13
CA GLY A 370 8.85 -0.72 -20.44
C GLY A 370 10.27 -0.62 -19.89
N GLY A 371 10.69 -1.65 -19.14
CA GLY A 371 12.02 -1.77 -18.53
C GLY A 371 11.90 -2.01 -17.04
N TYR A 372 12.23 -3.20 -16.59
CA TYR A 372 12.03 -3.65 -15.22
C TYR A 372 13.36 -3.94 -14.54
N LEU A 373 13.42 -3.76 -13.22
CA LEU A 373 14.59 -4.17 -12.45
C LEU A 373 14.56 -5.70 -12.31
N HIS A 374 15.01 -6.40 -13.36
CA HIS A 374 15.15 -7.85 -13.41
C HIS A 374 16.57 -8.22 -13.83
N LEU A 375 17.05 -9.34 -13.32
CA LEU A 375 18.32 -9.95 -13.70
C LEU A 375 18.24 -10.49 -15.14
N SER A 376 19.30 -10.26 -15.92
CA SER A 376 19.41 -10.81 -17.27
C SER A 376 19.54 -12.35 -17.21
N PRO A 377 18.65 -13.12 -17.86
CA PRO A 377 18.71 -14.58 -17.84
C PRO A 377 19.93 -15.16 -18.58
N GLN A 378 20.64 -14.33 -19.36
CA GLN A 378 21.86 -14.74 -20.04
C GLN A 378 23.08 -14.75 -19.11
N ARG A 379 23.04 -13.99 -18.02
CA ARG A 379 24.19 -13.76 -17.12
C ARG A 379 23.94 -14.22 -15.70
N TYR A 380 22.70 -14.18 -15.26
CA TYR A 380 22.30 -14.59 -13.93
C TYR A 380 21.45 -15.85 -14.00
N HIS A 381 21.71 -16.76 -13.07
CA HIS A 381 20.94 -17.97 -12.89
C HIS A 381 20.48 -18.05 -11.44
N ILE A 382 19.16 -18.12 -11.23
CA ILE A 382 18.60 -18.46 -9.93
C ILE A 382 18.60 -19.98 -9.80
N CYS A 383 19.30 -20.51 -8.82
CA CYS A 383 19.47 -21.94 -8.60
C CYS A 383 19.18 -22.30 -7.15
N MET A 384 18.75 -23.53 -6.90
CA MET A 384 18.73 -24.07 -5.54
C MET A 384 20.16 -24.41 -5.09
N ASP A 385 20.46 -24.10 -3.84
CA ASP A 385 21.68 -24.48 -3.15
C ASP A 385 21.56 -25.88 -2.51
N ASN A 386 22.62 -26.33 -1.86
CA ASN A 386 22.66 -27.65 -1.22
C ASN A 386 21.74 -27.76 0.01
N THR A 387 21.25 -26.64 0.53
CA THR A 387 20.33 -26.55 1.67
C THR A 387 18.87 -26.42 1.23
N GLY A 388 18.61 -26.28 -0.08
CA GLY A 388 17.29 -26.06 -0.66
C GLY A 388 16.90 -24.59 -0.80
N GLY A 389 17.76 -23.65 -0.41
CA GLY A 389 17.55 -22.21 -0.58
C GLY A 389 17.87 -21.74 -2.00
N LEU A 390 17.27 -20.65 -2.46
CA LEU A 390 17.53 -20.04 -3.75
C LEU A 390 18.73 -19.08 -3.64
N LEU A 391 19.63 -19.16 -4.62
CA LEU A 391 20.78 -18.29 -4.74
C LEU A 391 20.91 -17.77 -6.17
N VAL A 392 21.47 -16.57 -6.33
CA VAL A 392 21.80 -16.00 -7.63
C VAL A 392 23.26 -16.29 -7.98
N LYS A 393 23.50 -16.97 -9.11
CA LYS A 393 24.82 -17.10 -9.72
C LYS A 393 24.96 -16.10 -10.86
N GLY A 394 25.98 -15.26 -10.80
CA GLY A 394 26.26 -14.24 -11.81
C GLY A 394 27.09 -13.13 -11.19
N HIS A 395 27.50 -12.16 -11.99
CA HIS A 395 28.21 -10.97 -11.53
C HIS A 395 27.80 -9.76 -12.36
N LEU A 396 27.82 -8.59 -11.73
CA LEU A 396 27.57 -7.32 -12.39
C LEU A 396 28.60 -7.09 -13.50
N SER A 397 28.12 -6.92 -14.73
CA SER A 397 28.98 -6.63 -15.89
C SER A 397 28.78 -5.19 -16.39
N GLN A 398 29.70 -4.69 -17.21
CA GLN A 398 29.55 -3.37 -17.81
C GLN A 398 28.26 -3.25 -18.65
N GLU A 399 27.85 -4.32 -19.34
CA GLU A 399 26.60 -4.31 -20.08
C GLU A 399 25.35 -4.21 -19.18
N ASP A 400 25.40 -4.68 -17.92
CA ASP A 400 24.29 -4.44 -16.96
C ASP A 400 24.25 -2.95 -16.59
N VAL A 401 25.42 -2.36 -16.34
CA VAL A 401 25.55 -0.94 -16.01
C VAL A 401 25.03 -0.09 -17.16
N ASP A 402 25.46 -0.35 -18.39
CA ASP A 402 25.00 0.35 -19.58
C ASP A 402 23.47 0.20 -19.76
N TRP A 403 22.93 -1.00 -19.51
CA TRP A 403 21.49 -1.26 -19.57
C TRP A 403 20.72 -0.45 -18.51
N PHE A 404 21.24 -0.37 -17.28
CA PHE A 404 20.68 0.45 -16.21
C PHE A 404 20.76 1.93 -16.58
N GLU A 405 21.91 2.43 -17.04
CA GLU A 405 22.11 3.83 -17.42
C GLU A 405 21.18 4.25 -18.55
N GLU A 406 20.88 3.37 -19.51
CA GLU A 406 19.97 3.68 -20.61
C GLU A 406 18.53 3.92 -20.11
N ARG A 407 18.07 3.15 -19.11
CA ARG A 407 16.65 3.04 -18.73
C ARG A 407 16.28 3.68 -17.39
N PHE A 408 17.24 3.77 -16.47
CA PHE A 408 17.03 4.21 -15.08
C PHE A 408 17.89 5.42 -14.74
N LYS A 409 17.39 6.23 -13.82
CA LYS A 409 18.14 7.30 -13.17
C LYS A 409 18.23 7.03 -11.69
N CYS A 410 19.27 7.53 -11.05
CA CYS A 410 19.35 7.51 -9.60
C CYS A 410 18.42 8.57 -8.99
N VAL A 411 17.67 8.19 -7.96
CA VAL A 411 17.00 9.12 -7.04
C VAL A 411 17.57 8.88 -5.64
N CYS A 412 18.29 9.87 -5.12
CA CYS A 412 19.08 9.73 -3.90
C CYS A 412 18.21 9.71 -2.63
N TYR A 413 18.67 8.96 -1.63
CA TYR A 413 18.12 9.01 -0.29
C TYR A 413 18.37 10.36 0.37
N THR A 414 17.57 10.69 1.38
CA THR A 414 17.95 11.71 2.37
C THR A 414 19.27 11.35 3.02
N GLU A 415 20.10 12.35 3.29
CA GLU A 415 21.24 12.13 4.17
C GLU A 415 20.70 11.75 5.55
N GLU A 416 21.40 10.88 6.27
CA GLU A 416 21.10 10.67 7.68
C GLU A 416 21.22 12.03 8.37
N ASP A 417 20.11 12.53 8.93
CA ASP A 417 20.21 13.58 9.94
C ASP A 417 21.02 12.96 11.08
N THR A 418 22.32 13.28 11.14
CA THR A 418 23.11 13.05 12.33
C THR A 418 22.47 13.88 13.42
N ILE A 419 21.56 13.28 14.19
CA ILE A 419 21.03 13.87 15.41
C ILE A 419 22.27 14.14 16.28
N PRO A 420 22.59 15.40 16.63
CA PRO A 420 23.64 15.65 17.59
C PRO A 420 23.22 14.98 18.90
N ASN A 421 24.05 14.04 19.37
CA ASN A 421 23.90 13.35 20.65
C ASN A 421 23.61 14.31 21.81
#